data_AF-A0A6I2YTZ4-F1
#
_entry.id   AF-A0A6I2YTZ4-F1
#
_cell.length_a   1.000
_cell.length_b   1.000
_cell.length_c   1.000
_cell.angle_alpha   90.00
_cell.angle_beta   90.00
_cell.angle_gamma   90.00
#
_symmetry.space_group_name_H-M   'P 1'
#
loop_
_entity.id
_entity.type
_entity.pdbx_description
1 polymer ?
#
loop_
_entity_poly.entity_id
_entity_poly.type
_entity_poly.pdbx_seq_one_letter_code
_entity_poly.pdbx_strand_id
1 'polypeptide(L)'
;IHDGREVLRRLVTQVSNPVRWDLCMETMGDLGVTAVIEIPPAGTLTGLIKRALPNVQTLAVKTPDDLEAAWAIIAEHGSVSAISAQPTWRLLIAPVKGTFKQSLHTPIGDTLAPGAVIGQVDTLRDSTDVLAPHGGVVVEWLVHDGDPVSPGQPLVRLHPVAQEATE
;
A
#
# COMPACT_ATOMS: atom_id res chain seq x y z
N ILE A 1 -22.51 5.19 -22.09
CA ILE A 1 -22.26 6.25 -23.10
C ILE A 1 -22.35 5.58 -24.46
N HIS A 2 -23.17 6.09 -25.39
CA HIS A 2 -23.55 5.34 -26.61
C HIS A 2 -23.42 6.15 -27.92
N ASP A 3 -22.71 7.29 -27.91
CA ASP A 3 -22.42 8.09 -29.12
C ASP A 3 -20.95 8.54 -29.09
N GLY A 4 -20.25 8.38 -30.22
CA GLY A 4 -18.83 8.70 -30.34
C GLY A 4 -18.54 10.20 -30.29
N ARG A 5 -19.45 11.05 -30.80
CA ARG A 5 -19.31 12.51 -30.75
C ARG A 5 -19.47 13.02 -29.32
N GLU A 6 -20.42 12.46 -28.57
CA GLU A 6 -20.59 12.73 -27.14
C GLU A 6 -19.34 12.38 -26.34
N VAL A 7 -18.71 11.23 -26.60
CA VAL A 7 -17.45 10.83 -25.96
C VAL A 7 -16.34 11.85 -26.28
N LEU A 8 -16.16 12.17 -27.56
CA LEU A 8 -15.12 13.10 -28.00
C LEU A 8 -15.30 14.49 -27.35
N ARG A 9 -16.54 14.99 -27.30
CA ARG A 9 -16.87 16.26 -26.66
C ARG A 9 -16.50 16.25 -25.18
N ARG A 10 -16.82 15.18 -24.44
CA ARG A 10 -16.46 15.05 -23.02
C ARG A 10 -14.95 15.00 -22.81
N LEU A 11 -14.22 14.27 -23.64
CA LEU A 11 -12.75 14.20 -23.56
C LEU A 11 -12.12 15.57 -23.77
N VAL A 12 -12.58 16.33 -24.79
CA VAL A 12 -12.11 17.70 -25.02
C VAL A 12 -12.41 18.58 -23.80
N THR A 13 -13.63 18.53 -23.27
CA THR A 13 -14.01 19.29 -22.07
C THR A 13 -13.17 18.94 -20.84
N GLN A 14 -12.85 17.66 -20.64
CA GLN A 14 -12.02 17.22 -19.52
C GLN A 14 -10.58 17.75 -19.62
N VAL A 15 -10.02 17.78 -20.83
CA VAL A 15 -8.66 18.29 -21.07
C VAL A 15 -8.61 19.82 -20.98
N SER A 16 -9.66 20.51 -21.44
CA SER A 16 -9.68 21.97 -21.49
C SER A 16 -10.08 22.65 -20.17
N ASN A 17 -10.75 21.92 -19.27
CA ASN A 17 -11.20 22.50 -18.01
C ASN A 17 -10.06 22.57 -16.98
N PRO A 18 -9.90 23.70 -16.29
CA PRO A 18 -8.89 23.83 -15.25
C PRO A 18 -9.21 22.90 -14.08
N VAL A 19 -8.17 22.29 -13.51
CA VAL A 19 -8.27 21.57 -12.24
C VAL A 19 -8.59 22.58 -11.13
N ARG A 20 -9.63 22.31 -10.35
CA ARG A 20 -10.08 23.14 -9.22
C ARG A 20 -9.20 22.95 -7.98
N TRP A 21 -7.94 23.35 -8.11
CA TRP A 21 -6.94 23.20 -7.04
C TRP A 21 -7.28 24.02 -5.80
N ASP A 22 -8.03 25.11 -5.96
CA ASP A 22 -8.62 25.89 -4.86
C ASP A 22 -9.42 25.00 -3.90
N LEU A 23 -10.30 24.13 -4.42
CA LEU A 23 -11.09 23.20 -3.61
C LEU A 23 -10.22 22.14 -2.91
N CYS A 24 -9.13 21.71 -3.56
CA CYS A 24 -8.19 20.78 -2.93
C CYS A 24 -7.50 21.41 -1.72
N MET A 25 -7.07 22.67 -1.84
CA MET A 25 -6.42 23.40 -0.76
C MET A 25 -7.39 23.77 0.36
N GLU A 26 -8.63 24.16 0.02
CA GLU A 26 -9.71 24.34 1.01
C GLU A 26 -9.91 23.05 1.82
N THR A 27 -10.07 21.91 1.14
CA THR A 27 -10.21 20.61 1.79
C THR A 27 -9.00 20.26 2.66
N MET A 28 -7.77 20.55 2.21
CA MET A 28 -6.56 20.34 3.03
C MET A 28 -6.59 21.19 4.31
N GLY A 29 -7.06 22.44 4.22
CA GLY A 29 -7.25 23.31 5.38
C GLY A 29 -8.30 22.76 6.34
N ASP A 30 -9.46 22.34 5.82
CA ASP A 30 -10.56 21.77 6.62
C ASP A 30 -10.16 20.47 7.34
N LEU A 31 -9.33 19.65 6.71
CA LEU A 31 -8.77 18.43 7.30
C LEU A 31 -7.65 18.72 8.33
N GLY A 32 -7.23 19.98 8.49
CA GLY A 32 -6.20 20.37 9.43
C GLY A 32 -4.80 19.91 9.02
N VAL A 33 -4.51 19.79 7.72
CA VAL A 33 -3.16 19.46 7.24
C VAL A 33 -2.16 20.48 7.78
N THR A 34 -1.12 20.01 8.47
CA THR A 34 -0.11 20.89 9.09
C THR A 34 1.17 21.01 8.26
N ALA A 35 1.45 20.03 7.40
CA ALA A 35 2.60 20.04 6.51
C ALA A 35 2.32 19.34 5.17
N VAL A 36 2.99 19.78 4.10
CA VAL A 36 2.95 19.15 2.78
C VAL A 36 4.35 18.99 2.19
N ILE A 37 4.64 17.79 1.70
CA ILE A 37 5.86 17.45 0.98
C ILE A 37 5.50 17.17 -0.49
N GLU A 38 6.12 17.88 -1.42
CA GLU A 38 5.96 17.69 -2.87
C GLU A 38 7.18 16.93 -3.43
N ILE A 39 6.92 15.84 -4.15
CA ILE A 39 7.93 14.94 -4.73
C ILE A 39 8.31 15.40 -6.15
N PRO A 40 9.55 15.16 -6.64
CA PRO A 40 9.97 15.61 -7.97
C PRO A 40 9.05 15.16 -9.13
N PRO A 41 8.83 16.02 -10.15
CA PRO A 41 9.25 17.42 -10.21
C PRO A 41 8.46 18.29 -9.23
N ALA A 42 9.17 19.09 -8.43
CA ALA A 42 8.58 19.82 -7.31
C ALA A 42 8.80 21.35 -7.39
N GLY A 43 7.95 22.10 -6.69
CA GLY A 43 8.01 23.55 -6.50
C GLY A 43 6.73 24.28 -6.87
N THR A 44 5.89 23.68 -7.73
CA THR A 44 4.65 24.35 -8.20
C THR A 44 3.55 24.20 -7.16
N LEU A 45 3.32 22.98 -6.66
CA LEU A 45 2.24 22.70 -5.71
C LEU A 45 2.54 23.32 -4.35
N THR A 46 3.78 23.22 -3.88
CA THR A 46 4.24 23.92 -2.68
C THR A 46 4.09 25.43 -2.81
N GLY A 47 4.39 26.01 -3.97
CA GLY A 47 4.16 27.43 -4.23
C GLY A 47 2.67 27.83 -4.21
N LEU A 48 1.79 26.97 -4.71
CA LEU A 48 0.33 27.17 -4.60
C LEU A 48 -0.14 27.09 -3.14
N ILE A 49 0.31 26.08 -2.39
CA ILE A 49 -0.06 25.86 -0.99
C ILE A 49 0.40 27.02 -0.11
N LYS A 50 1.64 27.49 -0.27
CA LYS A 50 2.15 28.66 0.49
C LYS A 50 1.26 29.90 0.38
N ARG A 51 0.58 30.08 -0.76
CA ARG A 51 -0.33 31.22 -0.99
C ARG A 51 -1.72 30.98 -0.40
N ALA A 52 -2.23 29.76 -0.48
CA ALA A 52 -3.59 29.44 -0.03
C ALA A 52 -3.66 29.10 1.47
N LEU A 53 -2.61 28.50 2.03
CA LEU A 53 -2.53 27.98 3.38
C LEU A 53 -1.20 28.41 4.05
N PRO A 54 -1.07 29.67 4.50
CA PRO A 54 0.20 30.25 4.96
C PRO A 54 0.76 29.60 6.24
N ASN A 55 -0.08 28.91 7.02
CA ASN A 55 0.32 28.23 8.26
C ASN A 55 0.76 26.78 8.03
N VAL A 56 0.69 26.28 6.80
CA VAL A 56 1.11 24.91 6.46
C VAL A 56 2.60 24.91 6.13
N GLN A 57 3.37 24.10 6.83
CA GLN A 57 4.78 23.90 6.50
C GLN A 57 4.89 23.19 5.15
N THR A 58 5.78 23.63 4.26
CA THR A 58 5.90 23.03 2.92
C THR A 58 7.33 22.73 2.56
N LEU A 59 7.57 21.57 1.95
CA LEU A 59 8.86 21.19 1.38
C LEU A 59 8.71 20.69 -0.06
N ALA A 60 9.53 21.23 -0.96
CA ALA A 60 9.67 20.72 -2.32
C ALA A 60 10.94 19.88 -2.41
N VAL A 61 10.80 18.56 -2.47
CA VAL A 61 11.93 17.65 -2.66
C VAL A 61 12.35 17.74 -4.12
N LYS A 62 13.60 18.09 -4.37
CA LYS A 62 14.18 18.26 -5.71
C LYS A 62 15.39 17.35 -5.91
N THR A 63 16.16 17.11 -4.86
CA THR A 63 17.33 16.24 -4.87
C THR A 63 17.31 15.28 -3.68
N PRO A 64 18.14 14.22 -3.70
CA PRO A 64 18.29 13.34 -2.53
C PRO A 64 18.73 14.07 -1.25
N ASP A 65 19.41 15.21 -1.35
CA ASP A 65 19.85 16.00 -0.20
C ASP A 65 18.66 16.58 0.60
N ASP A 66 17.49 16.73 -0.05
CA ASP A 66 16.26 17.20 0.61
C ASP A 66 15.59 16.12 1.48
N LEU A 67 16.05 14.86 1.43
CA LEU A 67 15.43 13.75 2.17
C LEU A 67 15.53 13.95 3.68
N GLU A 68 16.64 14.47 4.18
CA GLU A 68 16.80 14.74 5.62
C GLU A 68 15.74 15.72 6.11
N ALA A 69 15.48 16.80 5.35
CA ALA A 69 14.42 17.75 5.65
C ALA A 69 13.03 17.09 5.57
N ALA A 70 12.80 16.22 4.59
CA ALA A 70 11.53 15.49 4.47
C ALA A 70 11.29 14.59 5.69
N TRP A 71 12.31 13.87 6.16
CA TRP A 71 12.23 13.03 7.36
C TRP A 71 11.94 13.85 8.61
N ALA A 72 12.56 15.02 8.76
CA ALA A 72 12.30 15.91 9.89
C ALA A 72 10.83 16.37 9.93
N ILE A 73 10.28 16.78 8.78
CA ILE A 73 8.85 17.15 8.66
C ILE A 73 7.93 15.98 9.01
N ILE A 74 8.25 14.78 8.52
CA ILE A 74 7.47 13.57 8.84
C ILE A 74 7.53 13.26 10.33
N ALA A 75 8.69 13.41 10.97
CA ALA A 75 8.83 13.18 12.41
C ALA A 75 8.07 14.21 13.26
N GLU A 76 8.01 15.47 12.81
CA GLU A 76 7.31 16.55 13.51
C GLU A 76 5.78 16.49 13.36
N HIS A 77 5.31 16.22 12.13
CA HIS A 77 3.89 16.33 11.78
C HIS A 77 3.18 15.00 11.57
N GLY A 78 3.92 13.91 11.35
CA GLY A 78 3.36 12.60 11.07
C GLY A 78 2.89 11.90 12.34
N SER A 79 1.76 11.20 12.24
CA SER A 79 1.35 10.18 13.21
C SER A 79 1.55 8.80 12.62
N VAL A 80 1.94 7.82 13.44
CA VAL A 80 1.99 6.42 13.00
C VAL A 80 0.59 5.99 12.56
N SER A 81 0.42 5.75 11.26
CA SER A 81 -0.83 5.23 10.73
C SER A 81 -0.83 3.71 10.81
N ALA A 82 -1.84 3.15 11.47
CA ALA A 82 -2.10 1.72 11.48
C ALA A 82 -2.33 1.15 10.06
N ILE A 83 -2.66 1.99 9.08
CA ILE A 83 -2.88 1.60 7.67
C ILE A 83 -1.60 1.03 7.05
N SER A 84 -0.42 1.56 7.39
CA SER A 84 0.86 1.04 6.88
C SER A 84 1.11 -0.41 7.35
N ALA A 85 0.67 -0.72 8.57
CA ALA A 85 0.76 -2.07 9.14
C ALA A 85 -0.43 -2.96 8.75
N GLN A 86 -1.51 -2.42 8.17
CA GLN A 86 -2.77 -3.13 7.95
C GLN A 86 -3.28 -2.92 6.52
N PRO A 87 -2.68 -3.56 5.51
CA PRO A 87 -3.24 -3.54 4.16
C PRO A 87 -4.63 -4.19 4.16
N THR A 88 -5.52 -3.82 3.23
CA THR A 88 -6.87 -4.43 3.17
C THR A 88 -6.82 -5.97 3.07
N TRP A 89 -5.76 -6.52 2.49
CA TRP A 89 -5.44 -7.94 2.48
C TRP A 89 -3.94 -8.15 2.29
N ARG A 90 -3.43 -9.32 2.67
CA ARG A 90 -2.05 -9.79 2.43
C ARG A 90 -2.09 -11.08 1.61
N LEU A 91 -1.05 -11.33 0.82
CA LEU A 91 -0.84 -12.61 0.14
C LEU A 91 0.43 -13.27 0.65
N LEU A 92 0.31 -14.55 1.00
CA LEU A 92 1.45 -15.43 1.07
C LEU A 92 1.68 -16.01 -0.32
N ILE A 93 2.91 -15.93 -0.81
CA ILE A 93 3.28 -16.32 -2.17
C ILE A 93 4.30 -17.45 -2.15
N ALA A 94 4.36 -18.23 -3.23
CA ALA A 94 5.38 -19.24 -3.39
C ALA A 94 6.76 -18.56 -3.55
N PRO A 95 7.75 -18.87 -2.68
CA PRO A 95 9.07 -18.25 -2.78
C PRO A 95 9.85 -18.77 -4.01
N VAL A 96 9.56 -20.01 -4.41
CA VAL A 96 10.26 -20.72 -5.50
C VAL A 96 9.27 -21.54 -6.33
N LYS A 97 9.74 -22.07 -7.47
CA LYS A 97 8.98 -23.05 -8.27
C LYS A 97 9.06 -24.42 -7.61
N GLY A 98 7.95 -25.12 -7.44
CA GLY A 98 7.95 -26.46 -6.86
C GLY A 98 6.56 -27.01 -6.61
N THR A 99 6.44 -27.94 -5.67
CA THR A 99 5.17 -28.50 -5.20
C THR A 99 4.90 -27.99 -3.81
N PHE A 100 3.73 -27.40 -3.57
CA PHE A 100 3.35 -26.93 -2.25
C PHE A 100 2.98 -28.11 -1.35
N LYS A 101 3.58 -28.15 -0.16
CA LYS A 101 3.28 -29.11 0.91
C LYS A 101 2.76 -28.37 2.13
N GLN A 102 1.47 -28.53 2.41
CA GLN A 102 0.81 -27.81 3.48
C GLN A 102 1.09 -28.53 4.82
N SER A 103 1.78 -27.84 5.73
CA SER A 103 2.06 -28.37 7.07
C SER A 103 1.03 -27.92 8.10
N LEU A 104 0.39 -26.77 7.88
CA LEU A 104 -0.60 -26.20 8.79
C LEU A 104 -1.97 -26.07 8.10
N HIS A 105 -2.93 -26.86 8.55
CA HIS A 105 -4.34 -26.75 8.13
C HIS A 105 -5.06 -25.75 9.03
N THR A 106 -5.06 -24.47 8.62
CA THR A 106 -5.85 -23.41 9.26
C THR A 106 -7.13 -23.17 8.45
N PRO A 107 -8.33 -23.45 8.99
CA PRO A 107 -9.60 -23.17 8.33
C PRO A 107 -9.75 -21.70 7.92
N ILE A 108 -10.60 -21.46 6.91
CA ILE A 108 -11.02 -20.10 6.56
C ILE A 108 -11.73 -19.48 7.77
N GLY A 109 -11.36 -18.24 8.12
CA GLY A 109 -11.86 -17.52 9.28
C GLY A 109 -10.98 -17.64 10.53
N ASP A 110 -10.03 -18.57 10.56
CA ASP A 110 -9.11 -18.74 11.68
C ASP A 110 -7.82 -17.92 11.52
N THR A 111 -7.13 -17.69 12.64
CA THR A 111 -5.95 -16.82 12.70
C THR A 111 -4.65 -17.59 12.58
N LEU A 112 -3.76 -17.14 11.69
CA LEU A 112 -2.35 -17.48 11.66
C LEU A 112 -1.55 -16.52 12.54
N ALA A 113 -0.71 -17.07 13.42
CA ALA A 113 0.22 -16.28 14.21
C ALA A 113 1.34 -15.67 13.33
N PRO A 114 1.89 -14.50 13.69
CA PRO A 114 3.12 -13.99 13.09
C PRO A 114 4.26 -15.01 13.18
N GLY A 115 4.96 -15.22 12.07
CA GLY A 115 6.05 -16.19 11.94
C GLY A 115 5.59 -17.64 11.73
N ALA A 116 4.29 -17.93 11.67
CA ALA A 116 3.81 -19.29 11.44
C ALA A 116 4.30 -19.83 10.08
N VAL A 117 4.84 -21.06 10.08
CA VAL A 117 5.13 -21.82 8.86
C VAL A 117 3.84 -22.48 8.40
N ILE A 118 3.32 -22.10 7.23
CA ILE A 118 2.06 -22.65 6.70
C ILE A 118 2.27 -23.91 5.87
N GLY A 119 3.49 -24.13 5.41
CA GLY A 119 3.88 -25.21 4.53
C GLY A 119 5.27 -24.99 3.96
N GLN A 120 5.63 -25.83 3.01
CA GLN A 120 6.89 -25.75 2.29
C GLN A 120 6.64 -25.84 0.79
N VAL A 121 7.56 -25.31 -0.01
CA VAL A 121 7.60 -25.59 -1.45
C VAL A 121 8.78 -26.51 -1.72
N ASP A 122 8.46 -27.75 -2.07
CA ASP A 122 9.44 -28.77 -2.42
C ASP A 122 9.89 -28.63 -3.86
N THR A 123 11.20 -28.60 -4.06
CA THR A 123 11.84 -28.70 -5.37
C THR A 123 12.49 -30.07 -5.51
N LEU A 124 13.12 -30.34 -6.66
CA LEU A 124 13.86 -31.61 -6.85
C LEU A 124 15.10 -31.74 -5.94
N ARG A 125 15.58 -30.65 -5.34
CA ARG A 125 16.84 -30.61 -4.59
C ARG A 125 16.61 -30.22 -3.14
N ASP A 126 15.81 -29.19 -2.92
CA ASP A 126 15.64 -28.53 -1.63
C ASP A 126 14.16 -28.25 -1.33
N SER A 127 13.84 -28.04 -0.06
CA SER A 127 12.53 -27.58 0.41
C SER A 127 12.66 -26.20 1.04
N THR A 128 11.71 -25.30 0.79
CA THR A 128 11.72 -23.92 1.31
C THR A 128 10.44 -23.62 2.08
N ASP A 129 10.57 -23.14 3.31
CA ASP A 129 9.43 -22.76 4.15
C ASP A 129 8.64 -21.59 3.56
N VAL A 130 7.32 -21.70 3.64
CA VAL A 130 6.38 -20.62 3.38
C VAL A 130 5.90 -20.08 4.73
N LEU A 131 6.33 -18.87 5.04
CA LEU A 131 6.05 -18.20 6.31
C LEU A 131 4.88 -17.23 6.19
N ALA A 132 4.22 -16.96 7.32
CA ALA A 132 3.29 -15.85 7.51
C ALA A 132 3.96 -14.76 8.38
N PRO A 133 4.79 -13.85 7.82
CA PRO A 133 5.64 -12.96 8.63
C PRO A 133 4.88 -12.13 9.67
N HIS A 134 3.67 -11.70 9.30
CA HIS A 134 2.82 -10.84 10.12
C HIS A 134 1.55 -11.53 10.62
N GLY A 135 1.36 -12.81 10.31
CA GLY A 135 0.10 -13.50 10.57
C GLY A 135 -1.11 -12.87 9.85
N GLY A 136 -2.30 -13.29 10.24
CA GLY A 136 -3.56 -12.80 9.68
C GLY A 136 -4.70 -13.81 9.79
N VAL A 137 -5.93 -13.36 9.58
CA VAL A 137 -7.10 -14.25 9.41
C VAL A 137 -7.07 -14.85 8.01
N VAL A 138 -7.20 -16.17 7.90
CA VAL A 138 -7.27 -16.86 6.61
C VAL A 138 -8.57 -16.50 5.91
N VAL A 139 -8.47 -15.86 4.74
CA VAL A 139 -9.62 -15.54 3.89
C VAL A 139 -9.87 -16.66 2.90
N GLU A 140 -8.81 -17.15 2.26
CA GLU A 140 -8.91 -18.11 1.17
C GLU A 140 -7.58 -18.82 0.95
N TRP A 141 -7.63 -20.15 0.77
CA TRP A 141 -6.53 -20.94 0.22
C TRP A 141 -6.66 -20.97 -1.30
N LEU A 142 -5.62 -20.51 -2.01
CA LEU A 142 -5.58 -20.41 -3.46
C LEU A 142 -4.90 -21.62 -4.12
N VAL A 143 -4.26 -22.44 -3.30
CA VAL A 143 -3.64 -23.72 -3.67
C VAL A 143 -3.95 -24.76 -2.58
N HIS A 144 -3.83 -26.03 -2.91
CA HIS A 144 -4.01 -27.17 -2.02
C HIS A 144 -2.70 -27.95 -1.87
N ASP A 145 -2.65 -28.84 -0.87
CA ASP A 145 -1.51 -29.75 -0.71
C ASP A 145 -1.26 -30.57 -1.99
N GLY A 146 -0.01 -30.57 -2.45
CA GLY A 146 0.41 -31.25 -3.66
C GLY A 146 0.29 -30.45 -4.95
N ASP A 147 -0.23 -29.22 -4.91
CA ASP A 147 -0.34 -28.39 -6.12
C ASP A 147 1.05 -27.88 -6.59
N PRO A 148 1.32 -27.88 -7.91
CA PRO A 148 2.49 -27.23 -8.45
C PRO A 148 2.34 -25.70 -8.40
N VAL A 149 3.41 -25.01 -8.01
CA VAL A 149 3.43 -23.56 -7.83
C VAL A 149 4.62 -22.90 -8.53
N SER A 150 4.43 -21.66 -8.97
CA SER A 150 5.47 -20.81 -9.58
C SER A 150 5.93 -19.70 -8.63
N PRO A 151 7.15 -19.16 -8.76
CA PRO A 151 7.62 -18.06 -7.92
C PRO A 151 6.66 -16.86 -8.00
N GLY A 152 6.30 -16.30 -6.84
CA GLY A 152 5.34 -15.21 -6.74
C GLY A 152 3.87 -15.64 -6.86
N GLN A 153 3.58 -16.92 -7.11
CA GLN A 153 2.21 -17.40 -7.17
C GLN A 153 1.52 -17.27 -5.81
N PRO A 154 0.34 -16.64 -5.72
CA PRO A 154 -0.44 -16.59 -4.50
C PRO A 154 -0.81 -17.98 -3.97
N LEU A 155 -0.56 -18.23 -2.68
CA LEU A 155 -0.88 -19.47 -1.99
C LEU A 155 -2.08 -19.30 -1.05
N VAL A 156 -2.07 -18.21 -0.26
CA VAL A 156 -3.10 -17.91 0.73
C VAL A 156 -3.36 -16.42 0.78
N ARG A 157 -4.64 -16.03 0.85
CA ARG A 157 -5.05 -14.66 1.15
C ARG A 157 -5.37 -14.53 2.63
N LEU A 158 -4.77 -13.51 3.26
CA LEU A 158 -4.98 -13.18 4.66
C LEU A 158 -5.59 -11.80 4.79
N HIS A 159 -6.46 -11.61 5.77
CA HIS A 159 -6.82 -10.30 6.28
C HIS A 159 -5.91 -9.98 7.47
N PRO A 160 -5.29 -8.78 7.57
CA PRO A 160 -4.51 -8.46 8.76
C PRO A 160 -5.38 -8.48 10.01
N VAL A 161 -4.82 -8.98 11.10
CA VAL A 161 -5.30 -8.66 12.44
C VAL A 161 -4.53 -7.42 12.88
N ALA A 162 -5.21 -6.43 13.47
CA ALA A 162 -4.51 -5.30 14.07
C ALA A 162 -3.54 -5.84 15.12
N GLN A 163 -2.23 -5.62 14.92
CA GLN A 163 -1.29 -5.81 16.02
C GLN A 163 -1.54 -4.67 17.00
N GLU A 164 -2.00 -5.00 18.21
CA GLU A 164 -1.91 -4.05 19.32
C GLU A 164 -0.44 -3.63 19.42
N ALA A 165 -0.19 -2.33 19.29
CA ALA A 165 1.14 -1.80 19.48
C ALA A 165 1.54 -2.14 20.93
N THR A 166 2.50 -3.03 21.11
CA THR A 166 3.11 -3.24 22.42
C THR A 166 3.79 -1.92 22.80
N GLU A 167 3.34 -1.35 23.91
CA GLU A 167 3.80 -0.10 24.52
C GLU A 167 5.28 -0.13 24.91
#